data_AF-A0A7Y5SXE5-F1
#
_entry.id   AF-A0A7Y5SXE5-F1
#
_cell.length_a   1.000
_cell.length_b   1.000
_cell.length_c   1.000
_cell.angle_alpha   90.00
_cell.angle_beta   90.00
_cell.angle_gamma   90.00
#
_symmetry.space_group_name_H-M   'P 1'
#
loop_
_entity.id
_entity.type
_entity.pdbx_description
1 polymer ?
#
loop_
_entity_poly.entity_id
_entity_poly.type
_entity_poly.pdbx_seq_one_letter_code
_entity_poly.pdbx_strand_id
1 'polypeptide(L)'
;MGVAGLASVAAAEPIFITNHSFEQPAMGPGGFNQNDVPGWSLRSGSIFNWGAFHPTVSSWGYTASHGNQVLYTNSNAMVQQTTSAIVTAGEQTLLELDVIPRPLHPNASYTVALYAGNTLLASLTNNVGPSPNGVPIPTALGFTPGAAHPALGLPITIVLGSGTQVNFDNVRLNGVVPSPGSLALAAMAGLVGLRRRR
;
A
#
# COMPACT_ATOMS: atom_id res chain seq x y z
N MET A 1 -41.99 19.88 11.57
CA MET A 1 -40.59 20.31 11.75
C MET A 1 -39.70 19.17 11.29
N GLY A 2 -39.07 19.31 10.11
CA GLY A 2 -38.15 18.31 9.57
C GLY A 2 -36.75 18.56 10.11
N VAL A 3 -36.14 17.54 10.74
CA VAL A 3 -34.74 17.60 11.16
C VAL A 3 -33.90 17.29 9.92
N ALA A 4 -33.24 18.31 9.36
CA ALA A 4 -32.25 18.13 8.31
C ALA A 4 -31.00 17.47 8.93
N GLY A 5 -30.76 16.20 8.60
CA GLY A 5 -29.54 15.51 9.00
C GLY A 5 -28.37 16.03 8.18
N LEU A 6 -27.37 16.63 8.85
CA LEU A 6 -26.09 16.96 8.23
C LEU A 6 -25.35 15.65 7.93
N ALA A 7 -25.18 15.32 6.65
CA ALA A 7 -24.32 14.23 6.22
C ALA A 7 -22.86 14.63 6.47
N SER A 8 -22.18 13.96 7.39
CA SER A 8 -20.74 14.09 7.57
C SER A 8 -20.00 13.33 6.46
N VAL A 9 -19.14 14.04 5.73
CA VAL A 9 -18.25 13.47 4.71
C VAL A 9 -17.18 12.63 5.42
N ALA A 10 -16.98 11.38 4.99
CA ALA A 10 -15.87 10.56 5.49
C ALA A 10 -14.55 11.16 5.01
N ALA A 11 -13.57 11.28 5.90
CA ALA A 11 -12.23 11.76 5.57
C ALA A 11 -11.24 10.60 5.60
N ALA A 12 -10.31 10.61 4.64
CA ALA A 12 -9.18 9.70 4.64
C ALA A 12 -8.08 10.26 5.57
N GLU A 13 -7.67 9.48 6.56
CA GLU A 13 -6.55 9.79 7.45
C GLU A 13 -5.29 9.06 6.96
N PRO A 14 -4.18 9.78 6.70
CA PRO A 14 -2.92 9.16 6.33
C PRO A 14 -2.36 8.30 7.47
N ILE A 15 -2.00 7.05 7.15
CA ILE A 15 -1.28 6.14 8.02
C ILE A 15 0.21 6.25 7.74
N PHE A 16 1.00 6.44 8.79
CA PHE A 16 2.45 6.56 8.66
C PHE A 16 3.10 5.26 8.15
N ILE A 17 3.95 5.41 7.14
CA ILE A 17 4.82 4.37 6.58
C ILE A 17 6.26 4.85 6.75
N THR A 18 7.10 4.02 7.38
CA THR A 18 8.52 4.35 7.55
C THR A 18 9.21 4.27 6.20
N ASN A 19 9.98 5.30 5.85
CA ASN A 19 10.75 5.35 4.61
C ASN A 19 9.89 5.06 3.36
N HIS A 20 8.74 5.71 3.28
CA HIS A 20 7.69 5.45 2.30
C HIS A 20 8.08 5.72 0.83
N SER A 21 9.12 6.55 0.62
CA SER A 21 9.75 6.86 -0.67
C SER A 21 11.21 6.39 -0.72
N PHE A 22 11.63 5.52 0.20
CA PHE A 22 12.93 4.84 0.13
C PHE A 22 14.16 5.77 0.13
N GLU A 23 14.00 6.97 0.67
CA GLU A 23 15.04 8.00 0.71
C GLU A 23 16.16 7.75 1.73
N GLN A 24 16.01 6.70 2.54
CA GLN A 24 17.00 6.31 3.54
C GLN A 24 17.57 4.92 3.24
N PRO A 25 18.90 4.73 3.42
CA PRO A 25 19.92 5.77 3.53
C PRO A 25 19.98 6.63 2.26
N ALA A 26 20.36 7.89 2.38
CA ALA A 26 20.49 8.78 1.23
C ALA A 26 21.68 8.36 0.35
N MET A 27 21.43 8.18 -0.95
CA MET A 27 22.47 7.79 -1.92
C MET A 27 22.73 8.89 -2.94
N GLY A 28 24.00 8.99 -3.37
CA GLY A 28 24.37 9.81 -4.52
C GLY A 28 23.79 9.25 -5.83
N PRO A 29 23.74 10.07 -6.90
CA PRO A 29 23.27 9.65 -8.22
C PRO A 29 23.89 8.32 -8.69
N GLY A 30 23.06 7.36 -9.06
CA GLY A 30 23.49 6.01 -9.49
C GLY A 30 23.91 5.07 -8.36
N GLY A 31 23.94 5.53 -7.10
CA GLY A 31 24.17 4.69 -5.93
C GLY A 31 23.04 3.68 -5.72
N PHE A 32 23.37 2.53 -5.14
CA PHE A 32 22.42 1.51 -4.72
C PHE A 32 22.88 0.85 -3.43
N ASN A 33 21.93 0.26 -2.70
CA ASN A 33 22.20 -0.61 -1.58
C ASN A 33 21.56 -1.98 -1.79
N GLN A 34 21.88 -2.93 -0.91
CA GLN A 34 21.28 -4.26 -0.88
C GLN A 34 20.80 -4.53 0.54
N ASN A 35 19.52 -4.87 0.70
CA ASN A 35 18.93 -5.24 1.98
C ASN A 35 19.09 -4.20 3.11
N ASP A 36 19.28 -2.92 2.76
CA ASP A 36 19.48 -1.83 3.72
C ASP A 36 18.48 -0.69 3.44
N VAL A 37 17.20 -0.98 3.63
CA VAL A 37 16.12 -0.01 3.45
C VAL A 37 15.38 0.10 4.79
N PRO A 38 15.71 1.08 5.65
CA PRO A 38 15.12 1.23 6.97
C PRO A 38 13.59 1.17 6.94
N GLY A 39 13.02 0.42 7.88
CA GLY A 39 11.57 0.17 7.97
C GLY A 39 11.05 -0.95 7.07
N TRP A 40 11.81 -1.43 6.10
CA TRP A 40 11.43 -2.54 5.23
C TRP A 40 12.27 -3.78 5.51
N SER A 41 11.70 -4.96 5.29
CA SER A 41 12.41 -6.23 5.47
C SER A 41 12.03 -7.23 4.38
N LEU A 42 12.91 -8.20 4.15
CA LEU A 42 12.63 -9.30 3.25
C LEU A 42 11.52 -10.19 3.83
N ARG A 43 10.46 -10.41 3.04
CA ARG A 43 9.41 -11.38 3.34
C ARG A 43 9.72 -12.75 2.76
N SER A 44 10.19 -12.79 1.52
CA SER A 44 10.57 -14.02 0.83
C SER A 44 11.53 -13.72 -0.32
N GLY A 45 12.31 -14.73 -0.73
CA GLY A 45 13.34 -14.59 -1.77
C GLY A 45 14.75 -14.46 -1.19
N SER A 46 15.64 -13.80 -1.93
CA SER A 46 17.04 -13.60 -1.53
C SER A 46 17.27 -12.18 -1.03
N ILE A 47 18.11 -12.03 0.00
CA ILE A 47 18.54 -10.71 0.51
C ILE A 47 19.27 -9.87 -0.55
N PHE A 48 19.86 -10.49 -1.57
CA PHE A 48 20.55 -9.77 -2.65
C PHE A 48 19.61 -9.26 -3.75
N ASN A 49 18.34 -9.64 -3.70
CA ASN A 49 17.36 -9.36 -4.75
C ASN A 49 16.45 -8.18 -4.40
N TRP A 50 16.80 -7.36 -3.43
CA TRP A 50 16.05 -6.17 -3.09
C TRP A 50 16.94 -5.10 -2.43
N GLY A 51 16.46 -3.86 -2.44
CA GLY A 51 17.17 -2.71 -1.88
C GLY A 51 16.59 -1.43 -2.45
N ALA A 52 17.32 -0.33 -2.30
CA ALA A 52 16.99 0.94 -2.94
C ALA A 52 18.12 1.37 -3.87
N PHE A 53 17.82 2.27 -4.81
CA PHE A 53 18.83 2.95 -5.63
C PHE A 53 18.33 4.31 -6.10
N HIS A 54 19.28 5.16 -6.51
CA HIS A 54 19.03 6.51 -7.03
C HIS A 54 19.08 6.52 -8.57
N PRO A 55 17.94 6.36 -9.29
CA PRO A 55 17.91 6.43 -10.75
C PRO A 55 18.24 7.84 -11.27
N THR A 56 19.00 7.90 -12.36
CA THR A 56 19.23 9.14 -13.11
C THR A 56 18.85 8.93 -14.57
N VAL A 57 18.50 10.01 -15.27
CA VAL A 57 18.26 9.95 -16.71
C VAL A 57 19.47 9.37 -17.45
N SER A 58 20.70 9.69 -17.01
CA SER A 58 21.92 9.24 -17.67
C SER A 58 22.19 7.73 -17.55
N SER A 59 21.84 7.12 -16.41
CA SER A 59 22.15 5.72 -16.12
C SER A 59 20.96 4.78 -16.29
N TRP A 60 19.74 5.29 -16.12
CA TRP A 60 18.51 4.51 -16.11
C TRP A 60 17.46 5.00 -17.10
N GLY A 61 17.60 6.21 -17.67
CA GLY A 61 16.62 6.80 -18.55
C GLY A 61 15.42 7.43 -17.85
N TYR A 62 15.42 7.51 -16.50
CA TYR A 62 14.37 8.14 -15.69
C TYR A 62 14.90 8.56 -14.31
N THR A 63 14.04 9.24 -13.56
CA THR A 63 14.24 9.63 -12.14
C THR A 63 13.14 9.02 -11.26
N ALA A 64 13.33 9.00 -9.95
CA ALA A 64 12.31 8.57 -8.99
C ALA A 64 11.01 9.38 -9.17
N SER A 65 9.87 8.78 -8.84
CA SER A 65 8.57 9.48 -8.93
C SER A 65 8.34 10.39 -7.72
N HIS A 66 8.99 10.07 -6.60
CA HIS A 66 9.02 10.87 -5.40
C HIS A 66 10.43 10.88 -4.81
N GLY A 67 10.99 12.07 -4.56
CA GLY A 67 12.36 12.18 -4.04
C GLY A 67 13.42 11.83 -5.10
N ASN A 68 14.42 11.05 -4.70
CA ASN A 68 15.58 10.68 -5.51
C ASN A 68 15.74 9.16 -5.68
N GLN A 69 15.14 8.35 -4.82
CA GLN A 69 15.42 6.93 -4.71
C GLN A 69 14.15 6.10 -4.90
N VAL A 70 14.33 4.88 -5.37
CA VAL A 70 13.24 3.91 -5.53
C VAL A 70 13.63 2.59 -4.87
N LEU A 71 12.65 1.85 -4.38
CA LEU A 71 12.83 0.45 -4.00
C LEU A 71 12.94 -0.38 -5.28
N TYR A 72 13.85 -1.35 -5.32
CA TYR A 72 13.84 -2.40 -6.33
C TYR A 72 13.57 -3.76 -5.68
N THR A 73 12.89 -4.63 -6.43
CA THR A 73 12.83 -6.07 -6.14
C THR A 73 13.11 -6.87 -7.41
N ASN A 74 13.83 -7.98 -7.25
CA ASN A 74 14.26 -8.86 -8.33
C ASN A 74 13.86 -10.32 -8.03
N SER A 75 13.76 -11.15 -9.05
CA SER A 75 13.71 -12.63 -8.99
C SER A 75 12.80 -13.18 -7.88
N ASN A 76 11.50 -12.82 -7.90
CA ASN A 76 10.50 -13.26 -6.93
C ASN A 76 10.72 -12.77 -5.49
N ALA A 77 11.59 -11.79 -5.26
CA ALA A 77 11.73 -11.18 -3.94
C ALA A 77 10.47 -10.41 -3.58
N MET A 78 10.02 -10.62 -2.34
CA MET A 78 8.96 -9.84 -1.72
C MET A 78 9.50 -9.18 -0.47
N VAL A 79 9.20 -7.91 -0.29
CA VAL A 79 9.57 -7.11 0.89
C VAL A 79 8.32 -6.65 1.59
N GLN A 80 8.44 -6.32 2.87
CA GLN A 80 7.30 -5.94 3.68
C GLN A 80 7.61 -4.86 4.71
N GLN A 81 6.55 -4.19 5.15
CA GLN A 81 6.54 -3.34 6.33
C GLN A 81 5.20 -3.51 7.06
N THR A 82 5.25 -3.80 8.36
CA THR A 82 4.09 -3.79 9.25
C THR A 82 3.92 -2.39 9.83
N THR A 83 2.73 -1.81 9.69
CA THR A 83 2.39 -0.48 10.20
C THR A 83 1.77 -0.56 11.59
N SER A 84 1.56 0.59 12.24
CA SER A 84 0.82 0.67 13.51
C SER A 84 -0.70 0.65 13.33
N ALA A 85 -1.21 0.79 12.10
CA ALA A 85 -2.64 0.74 11.85
C ALA A 85 -3.17 -0.69 11.95
N ILE A 86 -4.37 -0.83 12.50
CA ILE A 86 -5.03 -2.12 12.71
C ILE A 86 -6.22 -2.28 11.77
N VAL A 87 -6.63 -3.52 11.54
CA VAL A 87 -7.83 -3.82 10.77
C VAL A 87 -9.08 -3.51 11.60
N THR A 88 -9.87 -2.53 11.17
CA THR A 88 -11.11 -2.11 11.84
C THR A 88 -12.34 -2.37 10.96
N ALA A 89 -13.40 -2.93 11.54
CA ALA A 89 -14.62 -3.27 10.82
C ALA A 89 -15.27 -2.04 10.18
N GLY A 90 -15.58 -2.13 8.89
CA GLY A 90 -16.24 -1.04 8.14
C GLY A 90 -15.32 0.12 7.73
N GLU A 91 -14.06 0.15 8.17
CA GLU A 91 -13.07 1.13 7.73
C GLU A 91 -12.40 0.67 6.43
N GLN A 92 -12.36 1.55 5.43
CA GLN A 92 -11.62 1.24 4.20
C GLN A 92 -10.15 1.58 4.40
N THR A 93 -9.28 0.62 4.16
CA THR A 93 -7.86 0.86 3.93
C THR A 93 -7.61 1.01 2.43
N LEU A 94 -6.90 2.06 2.03
CA LEU A 94 -6.48 2.30 0.65
C LEU A 94 -4.95 2.44 0.61
N LEU A 95 -4.29 1.46 -0.02
CA LEU A 95 -2.86 1.51 -0.32
C LEU A 95 -2.67 2.08 -1.72
N GLU A 96 -1.84 3.10 -1.84
CA GLU A 96 -1.46 3.75 -3.10
C GLU A 96 0.06 3.76 -3.22
N LEU A 97 0.58 3.56 -4.42
CA LEU A 97 2.02 3.61 -4.70
C LEU A 97 2.27 3.76 -6.19
N ASP A 98 3.52 4.07 -6.52
CA ASP A 98 4.00 4.09 -7.89
C ASP A 98 4.73 2.79 -8.19
N VAL A 99 4.29 2.08 -9.24
CA VAL A 99 5.02 0.93 -9.79
C VAL A 99 5.77 1.40 -11.02
N ILE A 100 7.09 1.21 -11.03
CA ILE A 100 7.97 1.78 -12.05
C ILE A 100 8.58 0.64 -12.89
N PRO A 101 8.27 0.56 -14.20
CA PRO A 101 8.87 -0.40 -15.11
C PRO A 101 10.38 -0.20 -15.20
N ARG A 102 11.14 -1.27 -14.94
CA ARG A 102 12.60 -1.22 -15.03
C ARG A 102 13.05 -1.39 -16.49
N PRO A 103 14.05 -0.61 -16.97
CA PRO A 103 14.65 -0.82 -18.29
C PRO A 103 15.06 -2.27 -18.50
N LEU A 104 14.87 -2.77 -19.72
CA LEU A 104 15.15 -4.15 -20.13
C LEU A 104 14.22 -5.21 -19.52
N HIS A 105 13.23 -4.81 -18.70
CA HIS A 105 12.23 -5.70 -18.10
C HIS A 105 10.78 -5.22 -18.33
N PRO A 106 10.38 -4.90 -19.58
CA PRO A 106 9.07 -4.29 -19.86
C PRO A 106 7.87 -5.22 -19.64
N ASN A 107 8.07 -6.51 -19.34
CA ASN A 107 6.97 -7.44 -19.08
C ASN A 107 7.05 -8.03 -17.67
N ALA A 108 7.72 -7.34 -16.74
CA ALA A 108 7.83 -7.80 -15.38
C ALA A 108 6.47 -7.78 -14.68
N SER A 109 6.16 -8.88 -13.99
CA SER A 109 5.02 -8.93 -13.07
C SER A 109 5.39 -8.31 -11.73
N TYR A 110 4.41 -7.73 -11.07
CA TYR A 110 4.51 -7.22 -9.71
C TYR A 110 3.34 -7.70 -8.87
N THR A 111 3.56 -7.75 -7.56
CA THR A 111 2.56 -8.03 -6.54
C THR A 111 2.57 -6.93 -5.51
N VAL A 112 1.38 -6.42 -5.20
CA VAL A 112 1.10 -5.50 -4.09
C VAL A 112 0.05 -6.18 -3.23
N ALA A 113 0.29 -6.31 -1.93
CA ALA A 113 -0.65 -6.97 -1.04
C ALA A 113 -0.71 -6.32 0.35
N LEU A 114 -1.87 -6.48 0.97
CA LEU A 114 -2.15 -6.14 2.35
C LEU A 114 -2.37 -7.42 3.14
N TYR A 115 -1.69 -7.56 4.27
CA TYR A 115 -1.83 -8.64 5.21
C TYR A 115 -2.18 -8.11 6.60
N ALA A 116 -2.69 -8.98 7.46
CA ALA A 116 -2.69 -8.78 8.90
C ALA A 116 -2.35 -10.10 9.60
N GLY A 117 -1.20 -10.13 10.28
CA GLY A 117 -0.54 -11.39 10.61
C GLY A 117 -0.34 -12.25 9.36
N ASN A 118 -0.87 -13.48 9.38
CA ASN A 118 -0.81 -14.42 8.25
C ASN A 118 -2.03 -14.34 7.32
N THR A 119 -3.02 -13.48 7.62
CA THR A 119 -4.24 -13.36 6.82
C THR A 119 -4.00 -12.39 5.66
N LEU A 120 -4.19 -12.85 4.44
CA LEU A 120 -4.23 -11.99 3.25
C LEU A 120 -5.54 -11.19 3.26
N LEU A 121 -5.44 -9.87 3.29
CA LEU A 121 -6.59 -8.95 3.27
C LEU A 121 -6.99 -8.61 1.83
N ALA A 122 -6.02 -8.21 1.02
CA ALA A 122 -6.20 -7.89 -0.38
C ALA A 122 -4.88 -8.07 -1.14
N SER A 123 -4.96 -8.40 -2.43
CA SER A 123 -3.78 -8.51 -3.30
C SER A 123 -4.12 -8.01 -4.70
N LEU A 124 -3.13 -7.41 -5.33
CA LEU A 124 -3.09 -7.12 -6.76
C LEU A 124 -1.83 -7.75 -7.32
N THR A 125 -1.98 -8.55 -8.38
CA THR A 125 -0.87 -9.01 -9.21
C THR A 125 -1.15 -8.57 -10.63
N ASN A 126 -0.20 -7.87 -11.24
CA ASN A 126 -0.33 -7.37 -12.60
C ASN A 126 1.05 -7.30 -13.27
N ASN A 127 1.08 -6.97 -14.55
CA ASN A 127 2.30 -6.71 -15.29
C ASN A 127 2.45 -5.22 -15.52
N VAL A 128 3.69 -4.73 -15.53
CA VAL A 128 3.97 -3.33 -15.90
C VAL A 128 3.57 -3.02 -17.35
N GLY A 129 3.41 -4.07 -18.19
CA GLY A 129 3.04 -3.97 -19.60
C GLY A 129 4.10 -3.23 -20.42
N PRO A 130 3.89 -3.03 -21.74
CA PRO A 130 4.83 -2.30 -22.61
C PRO A 130 4.84 -0.78 -22.33
N SER A 131 4.83 -0.40 -21.05
CA SER A 131 4.98 0.98 -20.59
C SER A 131 6.40 1.46 -20.91
N PRO A 132 6.57 2.74 -21.30
CA PRO A 132 7.90 3.31 -21.44
C PRO A 132 8.68 3.16 -20.11
N ASN A 133 9.95 2.78 -20.23
CA ASN A 133 10.82 2.57 -19.07
C ASN A 133 10.76 3.78 -18.12
N GLY A 134 10.62 3.51 -16.83
CA GLY A 134 10.67 4.57 -15.82
C GLY A 134 9.41 5.43 -15.71
N VAL A 135 8.38 5.23 -16.54
CA VAL A 135 7.10 5.94 -16.35
C VAL A 135 6.34 5.31 -15.19
N PRO A 136 6.07 6.06 -14.10
CA PRO A 136 5.33 5.53 -12.96
C PRO A 136 3.92 5.10 -13.36
N ILE A 137 3.51 3.94 -12.86
CA ILE A 137 2.15 3.42 -12.99
C ILE A 137 1.49 3.57 -11.61
N PRO A 138 0.62 4.58 -11.42
CA PRO A 138 -0.12 4.75 -10.18
C PRO A 138 -0.96 3.50 -9.92
N THR A 139 -0.74 2.90 -8.77
CA THR A 139 -1.36 1.64 -8.37
C THR A 139 -2.10 1.84 -7.06
N ALA A 140 -3.32 1.30 -6.97
CA ALA A 140 -4.16 1.40 -5.78
C ALA A 140 -4.75 0.03 -5.41
N LEU A 141 -4.82 -0.25 -4.10
CA LEU A 141 -5.38 -1.48 -3.55
C LEU A 141 -6.24 -1.13 -2.31
N GLY A 142 -7.54 -1.37 -2.42
CA GLY A 142 -8.51 -1.12 -1.37
C GLY A 142 -8.93 -2.39 -0.61
N PHE A 143 -9.21 -2.25 0.68
CA PHE A 143 -9.76 -3.31 1.52
C PHE A 143 -10.73 -2.75 2.56
N THR A 144 -11.90 -3.38 2.75
CA THR A 144 -12.87 -3.03 3.80
C THR A 144 -13.36 -4.31 4.49
N PRO A 145 -12.96 -4.57 5.74
CA PRO A 145 -13.36 -5.78 6.47
C PRO A 145 -14.81 -5.66 6.99
N GLY A 146 -15.54 -6.77 6.98
CA GLY A 146 -16.80 -6.89 7.71
C GLY A 146 -16.62 -7.06 9.22
N ALA A 147 -17.70 -6.94 9.99
CA ALA A 147 -17.69 -7.03 11.46
C ALA A 147 -17.25 -8.38 12.04
N ALA A 148 -17.23 -9.45 11.23
CA ALA A 148 -16.79 -10.78 11.62
C ALA A 148 -15.44 -11.18 10.99
N HIS A 149 -14.70 -10.21 10.43
CA HIS A 149 -13.43 -10.52 9.76
C HIS A 149 -12.40 -11.06 10.78
N PRO A 150 -11.73 -12.19 10.51
CA PRO A 150 -10.86 -12.85 11.48
C PRO A 150 -9.60 -12.03 11.83
N ALA A 151 -9.22 -11.08 11.00
CA ALA A 151 -8.06 -10.23 11.21
C ALA A 151 -8.34 -8.93 11.98
N LEU A 152 -9.57 -8.71 12.48
CA LEU A 152 -9.90 -7.50 13.25
C LEU A 152 -8.94 -7.31 14.43
N GLY A 153 -8.47 -6.08 14.62
CA GLY A 153 -7.53 -5.72 15.69
C GLY A 153 -6.06 -6.08 15.42
N LEU A 154 -5.75 -6.78 14.32
CA LEU A 154 -4.38 -7.09 13.93
C LEU A 154 -3.75 -5.95 13.11
N PRO A 155 -2.43 -5.73 13.21
CA PRO A 155 -1.74 -4.70 12.46
C PRO A 155 -1.66 -5.02 10.96
N ILE A 156 -1.75 -3.98 10.13
CA ILE A 156 -1.68 -4.07 8.68
C ILE A 156 -0.22 -4.20 8.23
N THR A 157 0.05 -5.10 7.30
CA THR A 157 1.36 -5.31 6.68
C THR A 157 1.27 -5.10 5.18
N ILE A 158 2.08 -4.18 4.66
CA ILE A 158 2.24 -3.92 3.23
C ILE A 158 3.27 -4.91 2.70
N VAL A 159 3.02 -5.48 1.53
CA VAL A 159 3.94 -6.39 0.83
C VAL A 159 4.08 -5.97 -0.62
N LEU A 160 5.32 -5.80 -1.07
CA LEU A 160 5.68 -5.43 -2.43
C LEU A 160 6.62 -6.49 -3.00
N GLY A 161 6.43 -6.91 -4.24
CA GLY A 161 7.31 -7.89 -4.86
C GLY A 161 7.21 -7.91 -6.38
N SER A 162 8.15 -8.58 -7.03
CA SER A 162 8.19 -8.70 -8.48
C SER A 162 8.45 -10.14 -8.90
N GLY A 163 7.98 -10.53 -10.09
CA GLY A 163 8.35 -11.82 -10.67
C GLY A 163 9.78 -11.79 -11.22
N THR A 164 10.14 -10.72 -11.95
CA THR A 164 11.47 -10.53 -12.53
C THR A 164 12.19 -9.33 -11.97
N GLN A 165 11.93 -8.10 -12.43
CA GLN A 165 12.52 -6.89 -11.85
C GLN A 165 11.56 -5.72 -11.99
N VAL A 166 11.16 -5.13 -10.87
CA VAL A 166 10.24 -3.98 -10.80
C VAL A 166 10.71 -3.04 -9.70
N ASN A 167 10.44 -1.75 -9.89
CA ASN A 167 10.74 -0.74 -8.90
C ASN A 167 9.46 -0.15 -8.32
N PHE A 168 9.52 0.34 -7.09
CA PHE A 168 8.39 0.93 -6.37
C PHE A 168 8.81 2.24 -5.72
N ASP A 169 7.86 3.16 -5.59
CA ASP A 169 8.08 4.45 -4.96
C ASP A 169 6.75 5.01 -4.36
N ASN A 170 6.84 6.04 -3.53
CA ASN A 170 5.72 6.86 -3.07
C ASN A 170 4.57 6.06 -2.41
N VAL A 171 4.93 5.12 -1.53
CA VAL A 171 3.96 4.26 -0.84
C VAL A 171 3.14 5.08 0.15
N ARG A 172 1.82 5.02 0.05
CA ARG A 172 0.87 5.79 0.87
C ARG A 172 -0.23 4.85 1.33
N LEU A 173 -0.56 4.89 2.61
CA LEU A 173 -1.67 4.12 3.17
C LEU A 173 -2.64 5.09 3.82
N ASN A 174 -3.90 5.00 3.45
CA ASN A 174 -4.96 5.87 3.94
C ASN A 174 -6.05 5.01 4.59
N GLY A 175 -6.50 5.39 5.79
CA GLY A 175 -7.68 4.82 6.45
C GLY A 175 -8.88 5.74 6.26
N VAL A 176 -10.01 5.22 5.80
CA VAL A 176 -11.28 5.94 5.78
C VAL A 176 -12.08 5.55 7.01
N VAL A 177 -12.25 6.51 7.91
CA VAL A 177 -13.08 6.35 9.10
C VAL A 177 -14.55 6.58 8.69
N PRO A 178 -15.49 5.62 8.91
CA PRO A 178 -16.91 5.87 8.77
C PRO A 178 -17.30 7.10 9.57
N SER A 179 -17.95 8.06 8.92
CA SER A 179 -18.34 9.26 9.62
C SER A 179 -19.33 8.90 10.75
N PRO A 180 -19.28 9.57 11.92
CA PRO A 180 -20.11 9.21 13.08
C PRO A 180 -21.62 9.12 12.78
N GLY A 181 -22.12 9.88 11.79
CA GLY A 181 -23.52 9.82 11.36
C GLY A 181 -23.95 8.46 10.78
N SER A 182 -23.02 7.70 10.21
CA SER A 182 -23.26 6.37 9.62
C SER A 182 -23.54 5.32 10.70
N LEU A 183 -22.83 5.40 11.83
CA LEU A 183 -22.99 4.54 13.00
C LEU A 183 -24.28 4.88 13.77
N ALA A 184 -24.62 6.17 13.86
CA ALA A 184 -25.86 6.62 14.47
C ALA A 184 -27.10 6.13 13.69
N LEU A 185 -27.06 6.12 12.36
CA LEU A 185 -28.17 5.62 11.52
C LEU A 185 -28.34 4.10 11.63
N ALA A 186 -27.23 3.34 11.69
CA ALA A 186 -27.25 1.90 11.91
C ALA A 186 -27.79 1.54 13.31
N ALA A 187 -27.39 2.29 14.35
CA ALA A 187 -27.91 2.14 15.71
C ALA A 187 -29.43 2.44 15.79
N MET A 188 -29.88 3.48 15.07
CA MET A 188 -31.29 3.85 15.01
C MET A 188 -32.15 2.82 14.24
N ALA A 189 -31.63 2.24 13.15
CA ALA A 189 -32.32 1.17 12.43
C ALA A 189 -32.51 -0.09 13.29
N GLY A 190 -31.52 -0.45 14.13
CA GLY A 190 -31.62 -1.53 15.10
C GLY A 190 -32.71 -1.29 16.17
N LEU A 191 -32.80 -0.06 16.68
CA LEU A 191 -33.81 0.33 17.68
C LEU A 191 -35.24 0.35 17.11
N VAL A 192 -35.42 0.71 15.83
CA VAL A 192 -36.73 0.66 15.16
C VAL A 192 -37.16 -0.80 14.88
N GLY A 193 -36.23 -1.69 14.55
CA GLY A 193 -36.50 -3.11 14.36
C GLY A 193 -36.99 -3.82 15.63
N LEU A 194 -36.43 -3.44 16.79
CA LEU A 194 -36.85 -3.99 18.10
C LEU A 194 -38.26 -3.55 18.53
N ARG A 195 -38.76 -2.41 18.00
CA ARG A 195 -40.08 -1.87 18.34
C ARG A 195 -41.25 -2.51 17.57
N ARG A 196 -40.96 -3.24 16.48
CA ARG A 196 -41.97 -3.93 15.65
C ARG A 196 -42.27 -5.39 16.05
N ARG A 197 -41.63 -5.90 17.12
CA ARG A 197 -41.83 -7.27 17.63
C ARG A 197 -42.61 -7.33 18.97
N ARG A 198 -43.44 -6.35 19.26
CA ARG A 198 -44.42 -6.41 20.35
C ARG A 198 -45.83 -6.31 19.79
#